data_AF-A0AAV1ACD3-F1
#
_entry.id   AF-A0AAV1ACD3-F1
#
_cell.length_a   1.000
_cell.length_b   1.000
_cell.length_c   1.000
_cell.angle_alpha   90.00
_cell.angle_beta   90.00
_cell.angle_gamma   90.00
#
_symmetry.space_group_name_H-M   'P 1'
#
loop_
_entity.id
_entity.type
_entity.pdbx_description
1 polymer ?
#
loop_
_entity_poly.entity_id
_entity_poly.type
_entity_poly.pdbx_seq_one_letter_code
_entity_poly.pdbx_strand_id
1 'polypeptide(L)'
;MLRNKIHIWNKHLHEKAHELLQETRLHDTLTNVVIPTFDTVDLHPVIFSSFKLKTVPSLDAKLSDICIGTSAFPSQLPPYAFKNGDKEFNLVDGVLTAAGPALLAISEVIQQLNEKNSDFIPIKANEPLKIVLLSLGTGSSPSDLKLPASWGQFLSFNKWVPILALGYAISDGQVNDYHLESVFPSDSSSSDNYYLRVQEFNLDPSITADDTSKENMEKLIKAADDLLPQSVKVLNVTSFLPFEKPSEGTNAEALERLAEILYNERQVRLKRKSMEKQGRPFIASALRMI
;
A
#
# COMPACT_ATOMS: atom_id res chain seq x y z
N MET A 1 -30.17 -8.43 -12.34
CA MET A 1 -29.00 -9.26 -12.67
C MET A 1 -27.75 -8.82 -11.91
N LEU A 2 -27.37 -7.53 -11.90
CA LEU A 2 -26.19 -7.01 -11.19
C LEU A 2 -26.23 -7.21 -9.66
N ARG A 3 -27.35 -6.88 -9.00
CA ARG A 3 -27.50 -7.03 -7.53
C ARG A 3 -27.33 -8.47 -7.03
N ASN A 4 -27.75 -9.46 -7.82
CA ASN A 4 -27.58 -10.87 -7.46
C ASN A 4 -26.11 -11.30 -7.57
N LYS A 5 -25.36 -10.77 -8.54
CA LYS A 5 -23.91 -11.02 -8.65
C LYS A 5 -23.15 -10.44 -7.46
N ILE A 6 -23.41 -9.17 -7.12
CA ILE A 6 -22.83 -8.50 -5.94
C ILE A 6 -23.08 -9.30 -4.67
N HIS A 7 -24.31 -9.79 -4.48
CA HIS A 7 -24.66 -10.60 -3.32
C HIS A 7 -23.87 -11.92 -3.25
N ILE A 8 -23.72 -12.62 -4.39
CA ILE A 8 -22.96 -13.88 -4.46
C ILE A 8 -21.48 -13.64 -4.19
N TRP A 9 -20.88 -12.62 -4.81
CA TRP A 9 -19.47 -12.27 -4.61
C TRP A 9 -19.19 -11.87 -3.18
N ASN A 10 -20.05 -11.04 -2.58
CA ASN A 10 -19.92 -10.62 -1.20
C ASN A 10 -19.96 -11.81 -0.25
N LYS A 11 -20.95 -12.71 -0.41
CA LYS A 11 -21.05 -13.91 0.41
C LYS A 11 -19.79 -14.77 0.29
N HIS A 12 -19.30 -14.98 -0.93
CA HIS A 12 -18.11 -15.79 -1.17
C HIS A 12 -16.83 -15.17 -0.56
N LEU A 13 -16.67 -13.84 -0.68
CA LEU A 13 -15.56 -13.11 -0.07
C LEU A 13 -15.55 -13.31 1.44
N HIS A 14 -16.70 -13.17 2.11
CA HIS A 14 -16.80 -13.35 3.55
C HIS A 14 -16.46 -14.79 3.95
N GLU A 15 -17.06 -15.77 3.27
CA GLU A 15 -16.78 -17.20 3.52
C GLU A 15 -15.28 -17.50 3.39
N LYS A 16 -14.63 -17.01 2.34
CA LYS A 16 -13.19 -17.23 2.12
C LYS A 16 -12.33 -16.48 3.13
N ALA A 17 -12.67 -15.25 3.47
CA ALA A 17 -11.94 -14.48 4.49
C ALA A 17 -11.98 -15.18 5.85
N HIS A 18 -13.16 -15.65 6.28
CA HIS A 18 -13.29 -16.38 7.54
C HIS A 18 -12.63 -17.77 7.48
N GLU A 19 -12.71 -18.49 6.36
CA GLU A 19 -12.03 -19.79 6.17
C GLU A 19 -10.50 -19.67 6.29
N LEU A 20 -9.91 -18.69 5.60
CA LEU A 20 -8.46 -18.52 5.53
C LEU A 20 -7.87 -17.88 6.79
N LEU A 21 -8.54 -16.87 7.35
CA LEU A 21 -8.01 -16.08 8.47
C LEU A 21 -8.53 -16.56 9.83
N GLN A 22 -9.60 -17.35 9.84
CA GLN A 22 -10.17 -17.96 11.05
C GLN A 22 -10.40 -16.90 12.14
N GLU A 23 -9.96 -17.20 13.37
CA GLU A 23 -10.07 -16.33 14.54
C GLU A 23 -8.86 -15.39 14.73
N THR A 24 -7.94 -15.36 13.77
CA THR A 24 -6.72 -14.53 13.84
C THR A 24 -7.09 -13.06 13.93
N ARG A 25 -6.49 -12.35 14.89
CA ARG A 25 -6.74 -10.93 15.16
C ARG A 25 -5.55 -10.06 14.74
N LEU A 26 -5.75 -8.74 14.77
CA LEU A 26 -4.70 -7.80 14.40
C LEU A 26 -3.43 -7.96 15.25
N HIS A 27 -3.54 -8.31 16.53
CA HIS A 27 -2.35 -8.56 17.36
C HIS A 27 -1.57 -9.83 17.01
N ASP A 28 -2.18 -10.78 16.31
CA ASP A 28 -1.55 -12.07 15.94
C ASP A 28 -0.62 -11.94 14.72
N THR A 29 -0.55 -10.77 14.08
CA THR A 29 0.25 -10.55 12.87
C THR A 29 1.75 -10.73 13.15
N LEU A 30 2.44 -11.49 12.28
CA LEU A 30 3.88 -11.80 12.42
C LEU A 30 4.81 -10.60 12.19
N THR A 31 4.31 -9.61 11.46
CA THR A 31 4.97 -8.33 11.20
C THR A 31 3.95 -7.23 11.41
N ASN A 32 4.42 -6.00 11.56
CA ASN A 32 3.51 -4.88 11.62
C ASN A 32 2.76 -4.71 10.31
N VAL A 33 1.47 -4.43 10.41
CA VAL A 33 0.59 -4.17 9.27
C VAL A 33 -0.09 -2.82 9.44
N VAL A 34 -0.43 -2.18 8.32
CA VAL A 34 -1.16 -0.91 8.25
C VAL A 34 -2.20 -1.05 7.15
N ILE A 35 -3.47 -1.18 7.53
CA ILE A 35 -4.57 -1.48 6.60
C ILE A 35 -5.60 -0.34 6.66
N PRO A 36 -5.69 0.52 5.62
CA PRO A 36 -6.64 1.63 5.60
C PRO A 36 -8.06 1.16 5.27
N THR A 37 -9.05 1.79 5.91
CA THR A 37 -10.47 1.68 5.61
C THR A 37 -11.12 3.05 5.86
N PHE A 38 -12.35 3.26 5.44
CA PHE A 38 -13.10 4.48 5.76
C PHE A 38 -14.40 4.15 6.50
N ASP A 39 -14.64 4.77 7.66
CA ASP A 39 -15.89 4.57 8.40
C ASP A 39 -16.95 5.57 7.93
N THR A 40 -18.07 5.04 7.45
CA THR A 40 -19.16 5.82 6.83
C THR A 40 -20.11 6.46 7.85
N VAL A 41 -20.08 6.02 9.11
CA VAL A 41 -20.90 6.61 10.17
C VAL A 41 -20.10 7.70 10.89
N ASP A 42 -18.86 7.40 11.27
CA ASP A 42 -17.99 8.37 11.95
C ASP A 42 -17.37 9.39 10.97
N LEU A 43 -17.45 9.12 9.66
CA LEU A 43 -16.95 9.96 8.56
C LEU A 43 -15.46 10.29 8.68
N HIS A 44 -14.65 9.30 9.06
CA HIS A 44 -13.19 9.44 9.11
C HIS A 44 -12.47 8.13 8.71
N PRO A 45 -11.18 8.22 8.36
CA PRO A 45 -10.34 7.04 8.16
C PRO A 45 -10.30 6.14 9.40
N VAL A 46 -10.33 4.83 9.19
CA VAL A 46 -9.96 3.83 10.20
C VAL A 46 -8.76 3.06 9.67
N ILE A 47 -7.61 3.29 10.28
CA ILE A 47 -6.35 2.65 9.90
C ILE A 47 -6.07 1.54 10.92
N PHE A 48 -6.26 0.29 10.52
CA PHE A 48 -5.92 -0.86 11.33
C PHE A 48 -4.41 -1.05 11.31
N SER A 49 -3.75 -0.57 12.37
CA SER A 49 -2.31 -0.64 12.55
C SER A 49 -1.98 -1.45 13.80
N SER A 50 -1.15 -2.48 13.64
CA SER A 50 -0.67 -3.29 14.77
C SER A 50 0.16 -2.45 15.77
N PHE A 51 0.79 -1.36 15.32
CA PHE A 51 1.53 -0.44 16.17
C PHE A 51 0.63 0.27 17.20
N LYS A 52 -0.63 0.53 16.83
CA LYS A 52 -1.58 1.30 17.64
C LYS A 52 -2.32 0.47 18.68
N LEU A 53 -2.12 -0.85 18.74
CA LEU A 53 -2.90 -1.71 19.64
C LEU A 53 -2.70 -1.39 21.13
N LYS A 54 -1.52 -0.87 21.51
CA LYS A 54 -1.27 -0.44 22.89
C LYS A 54 -2.05 0.81 23.29
N THR A 55 -2.28 1.72 22.34
CA THR A 55 -2.94 3.03 22.59
C THR A 55 -4.42 3.01 22.25
N VAL A 56 -4.82 2.20 21.26
CA VAL A 56 -6.20 2.05 20.78
C VAL A 56 -6.58 0.57 20.69
N PRO A 57 -6.83 -0.11 21.83
CA PRO A 57 -7.13 -1.56 21.86
C PRO A 57 -8.37 -1.96 21.06
N SER A 58 -9.31 -1.03 20.84
CA SER A 58 -10.50 -1.28 20.02
C SER A 58 -10.20 -1.60 18.55
N LEU A 59 -8.98 -1.31 18.07
CA LEU A 59 -8.53 -1.69 16.72
C LEU A 59 -8.14 -3.17 16.61
N ASP A 60 -7.99 -3.90 17.72
CA ASP A 60 -7.71 -5.33 17.69
C ASP A 60 -8.95 -6.11 17.25
N ALA A 61 -9.27 -6.09 15.96
CA ALA A 61 -10.38 -6.81 15.35
C ALA A 61 -9.89 -8.09 14.67
N LYS A 62 -10.82 -8.97 14.25
CA LYS A 62 -10.44 -10.14 13.43
C LYS A 62 -9.88 -9.67 12.09
N LEU A 63 -8.82 -10.32 11.61
CA LEU A 63 -8.26 -10.00 10.30
C LEU A 63 -9.27 -10.24 9.18
N SER A 64 -10.17 -11.22 9.33
CA SER A 64 -11.26 -11.45 8.37
C SER A 64 -12.17 -10.22 8.24
N ASP A 65 -12.56 -9.61 9.35
CA ASP A 65 -13.39 -8.39 9.35
C ASP A 65 -12.66 -7.20 8.71
N ILE A 66 -11.38 -7.03 9.04
CA ILE A 66 -10.53 -5.96 8.48
C ILE A 66 -10.36 -6.14 6.96
N CYS A 67 -10.08 -7.37 6.50
CA CYS A 67 -9.93 -7.69 5.08
C CYS A 67 -11.22 -7.45 4.29
N ILE A 68 -12.38 -7.82 4.84
CA ILE A 68 -13.66 -7.53 4.18
C ILE A 68 -13.90 -6.01 4.10
N GLY A 69 -13.65 -5.28 5.20
CA GLY A 69 -13.82 -3.83 5.25
C GLY A 69 -12.93 -3.08 4.24
N THR A 70 -11.64 -3.40 4.19
CA THR A 70 -10.70 -2.73 3.26
C THR A 70 -10.98 -3.04 1.80
N SER A 71 -11.67 -4.14 1.48
CA SER A 71 -12.01 -4.53 0.11
C SER A 71 -13.41 -4.10 -0.32
N ALA A 72 -14.21 -3.49 0.57
CA ALA A 72 -15.62 -3.15 0.31
C ALA A 72 -15.77 -1.91 -0.60
N PHE A 73 -15.32 -2.03 -1.86
CA PHE A 73 -15.28 -0.92 -2.82
C PHE A 73 -16.68 -0.41 -3.15
N PRO A 74 -16.97 0.89 -2.96
CA PRO A 74 -18.30 1.44 -3.22
C PRO A 74 -18.78 1.13 -4.63
N SER A 75 -20.06 0.77 -4.76
CA SER A 75 -20.73 0.32 -6.00
C SER A 75 -20.38 -1.10 -6.50
N GLN A 76 -19.31 -1.72 -6.00
CA GLN A 76 -18.94 -3.12 -6.32
C GLN A 76 -19.28 -4.08 -5.19
N LEU A 77 -19.00 -3.69 -3.95
CA LEU A 77 -19.28 -4.46 -2.74
C LEU A 77 -20.06 -3.60 -1.73
N PRO A 78 -20.96 -4.21 -0.93
CA PRO A 78 -21.68 -3.48 0.11
C PRO A 78 -20.73 -3.05 1.23
N PRO A 79 -21.02 -1.93 1.93
CA PRO A 79 -20.33 -1.58 3.17
C PRO A 79 -20.39 -2.73 4.18
N TYR A 80 -19.33 -2.86 4.99
CA TYR A 80 -19.20 -3.93 5.97
C TYR A 80 -19.28 -3.39 7.39
N ALA A 81 -20.24 -3.91 8.16
CA ALA A 81 -20.44 -3.53 9.54
C ALA A 81 -20.16 -4.69 10.49
N PHE A 82 -19.42 -4.43 11.55
CA PHE A 82 -19.14 -5.41 12.61
C PHE A 82 -18.86 -4.71 13.94
N LYS A 83 -18.87 -5.49 15.02
CA LYS A 83 -18.55 -5.01 16.37
C LYS A 83 -17.28 -5.67 16.89
N ASN A 84 -16.47 -4.88 17.59
CA ASN A 84 -15.30 -5.34 18.30
C ASN A 84 -15.30 -4.74 19.72
N GLY A 85 -15.73 -5.53 20.70
CA GLY A 85 -16.08 -5.00 22.02
C GLY A 85 -17.23 -4.00 21.92
N ASP A 86 -17.05 -2.83 22.52
CA ASP A 86 -18.06 -1.75 22.52
C ASP A 86 -18.02 -0.88 21.26
N LYS A 87 -17.01 -1.06 20.39
CA LYS A 87 -16.87 -0.29 19.16
C LYS A 87 -17.57 -0.97 17.99
N GLU A 88 -18.42 -0.22 17.30
CA GLU A 88 -19.02 -0.60 16.03
C GLU A 88 -18.24 0.06 14.89
N PHE A 89 -18.03 -0.68 13.81
CA PHE A 89 -17.33 -0.23 12.62
C PHE A 89 -18.29 -0.33 11.43
N ASN A 90 -18.30 0.68 10.56
CA ASN A 90 -19.16 0.76 9.37
C ASN A 90 -18.32 1.08 8.13
N LEU A 91 -17.53 0.09 7.71
CA LEU A 91 -16.39 0.27 6.84
C LEU A 91 -16.75 0.17 5.36
N VAL A 92 -16.05 0.97 4.57
CA VAL A 92 -15.86 0.79 3.13
C VAL A 92 -14.37 0.79 2.80
N ASP A 93 -14.07 0.49 1.55
CA ASP A 93 -12.72 0.33 1.01
C ASP A 93 -11.74 1.45 1.38
N GLY A 94 -10.49 1.04 1.60
CA GLY A 94 -9.37 1.90 1.93
C GLY A 94 -8.99 2.92 0.87
N VAL A 95 -9.44 2.77 -0.38
CA VAL A 95 -9.25 3.75 -1.47
C VAL A 95 -9.74 5.14 -1.10
N LEU A 96 -10.78 5.25 -0.26
CA LEU A 96 -11.27 6.54 0.24
C LEU A 96 -10.34 7.20 1.26
N THR A 97 -9.38 6.45 1.80
CA THR A 97 -8.38 6.93 2.77
C THR A 97 -6.99 7.05 2.15
N ALA A 98 -6.54 6.02 1.43
CA ALA A 98 -5.25 5.94 0.77
C ALA A 98 -5.30 4.87 -0.33
N ALA A 99 -5.52 5.29 -1.58
CA ALA A 99 -5.46 4.44 -2.77
C ALA A 99 -4.05 3.85 -2.99
N GLY A 100 -3.02 4.58 -2.57
CA GLY A 100 -1.64 4.09 -2.44
C GLY A 100 -1.19 4.14 -0.97
N PRO A 101 -1.13 3.02 -0.23
CA PRO A 101 -0.84 3.06 1.21
C PRO A 101 0.65 3.23 1.55
N ALA A 102 1.51 3.49 0.57
CA ALA A 102 2.96 3.54 0.75
C ALA A 102 3.39 4.69 1.69
N LEU A 103 2.93 5.92 1.43
CA LEU A 103 3.18 7.05 2.33
C LEU A 103 2.53 6.86 3.69
N LEU A 104 1.33 6.26 3.74
CA LEU A 104 0.64 5.95 4.99
C LEU A 104 1.48 5.00 5.86
N ALA A 105 2.06 3.96 5.27
CA ALA A 105 2.95 3.02 5.96
C ALA A 105 4.22 3.71 6.48
N ILE A 106 4.84 4.58 5.66
CA ILE A 106 6.01 5.38 6.06
C ILE A 106 5.66 6.32 7.22
N SER A 107 4.52 6.99 7.14
CA SER A 107 4.04 7.91 8.18
C SER A 107 3.83 7.19 9.51
N GLU A 108 3.28 5.98 9.48
CA GLU A 108 3.11 5.14 10.67
C GLU A 108 4.47 4.79 11.29
N VAL A 109 5.46 4.38 10.48
CA VAL A 109 6.83 4.08 10.95
C VAL A 109 7.49 5.33 11.56
N ILE A 110 7.37 6.49 10.91
CA ILE A 110 7.93 7.75 11.43
C ILE A 110 7.28 8.14 12.76
N GLN A 111 5.96 7.97 12.90
CA GLN A 111 5.28 8.20 14.18
C GLN A 111 5.83 7.30 15.28
N GLN A 112 6.04 6.01 15.00
CA GLN A 112 6.62 5.07 15.98
C GLN A 112 8.06 5.42 16.37
N LEU A 113 8.86 5.92 15.43
CA LEU A 113 10.20 6.42 15.73
C LEU A 113 10.17 7.66 16.63
N ASN A 114 9.24 8.59 16.38
CA ASN A 114 9.06 9.78 17.21
C ASN A 114 8.58 9.43 18.63
N GLU A 115 7.74 8.40 18.76
CA GLU A 115 7.28 7.84 20.04
C GLU A 115 8.36 6.99 20.75
N LYS A 116 9.55 6.83 20.14
CA LYS A 116 10.66 6.03 20.66
C LYS A 116 10.26 4.59 20.95
N ASN A 117 9.46 4.00 20.07
CA ASN A 117 9.08 2.59 20.18
C ASN A 117 10.34 1.70 20.23
N SER A 118 10.46 0.90 21.28
CA SER A 118 11.61 0.04 21.58
C SER A 118 11.88 -1.05 20.54
N ASP A 119 10.89 -1.36 19.70
CA ASP A 119 11.03 -2.35 18.62
C ASP A 119 11.89 -1.81 17.47
N PHE A 120 12.06 -0.48 17.38
CA PHE A 120 12.93 0.17 16.43
C PHE A 120 14.32 0.43 17.01
N ILE A 121 15.32 0.45 16.13
CA ILE A 121 16.68 0.88 16.51
C ILE A 121 16.61 2.40 16.72
N PRO A 122 17.00 2.92 17.90
CA PRO A 122 16.97 4.35 18.15
C PRO A 122 17.85 5.10 17.15
N ILE A 123 17.27 6.07 16.47
CA ILE A 123 18.00 6.96 15.56
C ILE A 123 18.80 7.93 16.42
N LYS A 124 20.12 8.01 16.20
CA LYS A 124 20.95 9.01 16.87
C LYS A 124 20.65 10.39 16.30
N ALA A 125 20.76 11.44 17.11
CA ALA A 125 20.39 12.81 16.74
C ALA A 125 21.03 13.37 15.45
N ASN A 126 22.11 12.75 14.95
CA ASN A 126 22.82 13.15 13.74
C ASN A 126 22.90 12.05 12.67
N GLU A 127 22.17 10.94 12.82
CA GLU A 127 22.10 9.88 11.81
C GLU A 127 20.83 10.06 10.97
N PRO A 128 20.93 10.05 9.63
CA PRO A 128 19.74 10.12 8.79
C PRO A 128 18.87 8.87 9.00
N LEU A 129 17.56 9.07 8.94
CA LEU A 129 16.61 7.96 8.88
C LEU A 129 16.88 7.17 7.59
N LYS A 130 17.08 5.86 7.74
CA LYS A 130 17.30 4.93 6.63
C LYS A 130 16.05 4.07 6.42
N ILE A 131 15.44 4.20 5.25
CA ILE A 131 14.24 3.47 4.86
C ILE A 131 14.48 2.77 3.54
N VAL A 132 14.07 1.51 3.49
CA VAL A 132 13.95 0.74 2.27
C VAL A 132 12.47 0.50 2.02
N LEU A 133 11.94 1.01 0.91
CA LEU A 133 10.52 0.93 0.55
C LEU A 133 10.34 0.21 -0.78
N LEU A 134 9.52 -0.84 -0.78
CA LEU A 134 8.94 -1.44 -1.96
C LEU A 134 7.47 -1.06 -2.03
N SER A 135 7.05 -0.47 -3.14
CA SER A 135 5.65 -0.18 -3.42
C SER A 135 5.24 -0.91 -4.68
N LEU A 136 4.21 -1.74 -4.58
CA LEU A 136 3.67 -2.49 -5.71
C LEU A 136 2.33 -1.88 -6.10
N GLY A 137 2.16 -1.61 -7.40
CA GLY A 137 0.90 -1.13 -7.92
C GLY A 137 0.18 -2.19 -8.74
N THR A 138 -1.12 -1.96 -8.95
CA THR A 138 -2.02 -2.87 -9.68
C THR A 138 -2.19 -2.49 -11.14
N GLY A 139 -1.30 -1.65 -11.66
CA GLY A 139 -1.38 -1.09 -13.00
C GLY A 139 -2.32 0.12 -13.09
N SER A 140 -2.15 0.88 -14.16
CA SER A 140 -3.04 1.97 -14.55
C SER A 140 -3.20 1.96 -16.06
N SER A 141 -4.41 2.30 -16.51
CA SER A 141 -4.70 2.51 -17.92
C SER A 141 -4.97 3.99 -18.16
N PRO A 142 -4.56 4.56 -19.30
CA PRO A 142 -5.01 5.88 -19.72
C PRO A 142 -6.54 5.92 -19.68
N SER A 143 -7.10 6.91 -18.97
CA SER A 143 -8.54 7.11 -18.96
C SER A 143 -8.98 7.96 -20.14
N ASP A 144 -10.01 7.49 -20.84
CA ASP A 144 -10.73 8.28 -21.85
C ASP A 144 -11.66 9.33 -21.22
N LEU A 145 -11.83 9.30 -19.89
CA LEU A 145 -12.68 10.23 -19.15
C LEU A 145 -12.00 11.60 -19.04
N LYS A 146 -11.91 12.30 -20.17
CA LYS A 146 -11.40 13.68 -20.28
C LYS A 146 -12.58 14.63 -20.37
N LEU A 147 -12.74 15.48 -19.36
CA LEU A 147 -13.77 16.51 -19.33
C LEU A 147 -13.13 17.89 -19.47
N PRO A 148 -13.24 18.55 -20.64
CA PRO A 148 -12.81 19.94 -20.75
C PRO A 148 -13.65 20.84 -19.85
N ALA A 149 -13.03 21.85 -19.24
CA ALA A 149 -13.69 22.77 -18.32
C ALA A 149 -14.93 23.45 -18.94
N SER A 150 -14.90 23.74 -20.24
CA SER A 150 -16.03 24.33 -20.98
C SER A 150 -17.31 23.48 -20.96
N TRP A 151 -17.15 22.15 -20.84
CA TRP A 151 -18.26 21.21 -20.75
C TRP A 151 -18.69 20.94 -19.31
N GLY A 152 -17.79 21.11 -18.33
CA GLY A 152 -18.06 20.78 -16.93
C GLY A 152 -19.19 21.60 -16.30
N GLN A 153 -19.36 22.87 -16.69
CA GLN A 153 -20.45 23.73 -16.22
C GLN A 153 -21.85 23.22 -16.61
N PHE A 154 -21.94 22.38 -17.64
CA PHE A 154 -23.21 21.83 -18.14
C PHE A 154 -23.50 20.42 -17.61
N LEU A 155 -22.62 19.85 -16.78
CA LEU A 155 -22.83 18.54 -16.19
C LEU A 155 -23.69 18.64 -14.92
N SER A 156 -24.74 17.83 -14.85
CA SER A 156 -25.47 17.57 -13.61
C SER A 156 -24.56 16.89 -12.57
N PHE A 157 -24.88 17.06 -11.29
CA PHE A 157 -24.17 16.39 -10.18
C PHE A 157 -23.97 14.87 -10.40
N ASN A 158 -24.99 14.15 -10.86
CA ASN A 158 -24.90 12.70 -11.11
C ASN A 158 -23.86 12.32 -12.19
N LYS A 159 -23.58 13.22 -13.14
CA LYS A 159 -22.54 13.00 -14.16
C LYS A 159 -21.15 13.35 -13.64
N TRP A 160 -21.05 14.15 -12.58
CA TRP A 160 -19.79 14.44 -11.88
C TRP A 160 -19.34 13.29 -10.98
N VAL A 161 -20.26 12.53 -10.38
CA VAL A 161 -19.93 11.42 -9.46
C VAL A 161 -18.84 10.46 -9.98
N PRO A 162 -18.93 9.88 -11.19
CA PRO A 162 -17.88 8.97 -11.68
C PRO A 162 -16.55 9.69 -11.95
N ILE A 163 -16.59 10.97 -12.34
CA ILE A 163 -15.40 11.80 -12.56
C ILE A 163 -14.71 12.08 -11.22
N LEU A 164 -15.48 12.40 -10.18
CA LEU A 164 -14.97 12.62 -8.83
C LEU A 164 -14.37 11.33 -8.26
N ALA A 165 -15.05 10.18 -8.43
CA ALA A 165 -14.56 8.90 -7.92
C ALA A 165 -13.23 8.50 -8.58
N LEU A 166 -13.15 8.53 -9.92
CA LEU A 166 -11.93 8.20 -10.64
C LEU A 166 -10.82 9.24 -10.40
N GLY A 167 -11.17 10.53 -10.47
CA GLY A 167 -10.24 11.63 -10.23
C GLY A 167 -9.65 11.61 -8.83
N TYR A 168 -10.45 11.26 -7.81
CA TYR A 168 -9.98 11.08 -6.44
C TYR A 168 -8.95 9.96 -6.34
N ALA A 169 -9.27 8.75 -6.85
CA ALA A 169 -8.35 7.62 -6.77
C ALA A 169 -7.03 7.88 -7.52
N ILE A 170 -7.09 8.50 -8.70
CA ILE A 170 -5.89 8.89 -9.46
C ILE A 170 -5.09 9.95 -8.70
N SER A 171 -5.76 11.01 -8.23
CA SER A 171 -5.10 12.12 -7.55
C SER A 171 -4.47 11.68 -6.24
N ASP A 172 -5.12 10.82 -5.46
CA ASP A 172 -4.59 10.32 -4.20
C ASP A 172 -3.30 9.53 -4.41
N GLY A 173 -3.28 8.61 -5.39
CA GLY A 173 -2.07 7.86 -5.76
C GLY A 173 -0.93 8.79 -6.23
N GLN A 174 -1.23 9.79 -7.05
CA GLN A 174 -0.26 10.77 -7.53
C GLN A 174 0.29 11.67 -6.41
N VAL A 175 -0.56 12.09 -5.46
CA VAL A 175 -0.16 12.89 -4.29
C VAL A 175 0.67 12.04 -3.32
N ASN A 176 0.34 10.75 -3.16
CA ASN A 176 1.17 9.80 -2.43
C ASN A 176 2.60 9.77 -3.03
N ASP A 177 2.75 9.65 -4.35
CA ASP A 177 4.06 9.66 -5.01
C ASP A 177 4.77 11.03 -4.87
N TYR A 178 4.02 12.15 -4.97
CA TYR A 178 4.55 13.50 -4.73
C TYR A 178 5.16 13.66 -3.33
N HIS A 179 4.49 13.15 -2.30
CA HIS A 179 5.01 13.19 -0.93
C HIS A 179 6.18 12.22 -0.72
N LEU A 180 6.14 11.05 -1.35
CA LEU A 180 7.27 10.10 -1.30
C LEU A 180 8.54 10.68 -1.91
N GLU A 181 8.46 11.53 -2.93
CA GLU A 181 9.63 12.23 -3.50
C GLU A 181 10.36 13.10 -2.45
N SER A 182 9.65 13.60 -1.42
CA SER A 182 10.27 14.34 -0.32
C SER A 182 11.10 13.46 0.62
N VAL A 183 10.79 12.16 0.67
CA VAL A 183 11.49 11.15 1.49
C VAL A 183 12.57 10.42 0.67
N PHE A 184 12.31 10.24 -0.62
CA PHE A 184 13.12 9.49 -1.58
C PHE A 184 13.36 10.33 -2.85
N PRO A 185 14.22 11.35 -2.81
CA PRO A 185 14.41 12.23 -3.96
C PRO A 185 15.04 11.47 -5.14
N SER A 186 14.38 11.48 -6.29
CA SER A 186 14.71 10.69 -7.47
C SER A 186 16.07 11.05 -8.09
N ASP A 187 16.49 12.31 -7.93
CA ASP A 187 17.77 12.86 -8.44
C ASP A 187 18.93 12.79 -7.43
N SER A 188 18.70 12.25 -6.23
CA SER A 188 19.73 12.18 -5.19
C SER A 188 20.50 10.87 -5.22
N SER A 189 21.70 10.88 -5.78
CA SER A 189 22.66 9.77 -5.71
C SER A 189 23.26 9.53 -4.32
N SER A 190 22.89 10.35 -3.33
CA SER A 190 23.44 10.38 -1.98
C SER A 190 22.42 10.06 -0.88
N SER A 191 21.19 9.66 -1.24
CA SER A 191 20.20 9.28 -0.24
C SER A 191 20.54 7.91 0.37
N ASP A 192 20.56 7.84 1.70
CA ASP A 192 20.62 6.59 2.45
C ASP A 192 19.30 5.77 2.33
N ASN A 193 18.26 6.36 1.72
CA ASN A 193 16.96 5.73 1.52
C ASN A 193 16.85 5.12 0.12
N TYR A 194 16.25 3.93 0.04
CA TYR A 194 15.98 3.24 -1.22
C TYR A 194 14.48 3.08 -1.44
N TYR A 195 13.98 3.49 -2.61
CA TYR A 195 12.59 3.35 -3.00
C TYR A 195 12.48 2.69 -4.38
N LEU A 196 11.74 1.58 -4.43
CA LEU A 196 11.37 0.91 -5.66
C LEU A 196 9.84 0.88 -5.79
N ARG A 197 9.32 1.51 -6.86
CA ARG A 197 7.93 1.40 -7.30
C ARG A 197 7.85 0.50 -8.51
N VAL A 198 7.13 -0.61 -8.40
CA VAL A 198 6.83 -1.49 -9.55
C VAL A 198 5.37 -1.24 -9.96
N GLN A 199 5.19 -0.65 -11.14
CA GLN A 199 3.88 -0.23 -11.65
C GLN A 199 3.82 -0.36 -13.18
N GLU A 200 2.75 -0.96 -13.69
CA GLU A 200 2.40 -0.92 -15.11
C GLU A 200 1.61 0.36 -15.41
N PHE A 201 2.17 1.25 -16.23
CA PHE A 201 1.55 2.56 -16.51
C PHE A 201 0.60 2.56 -17.72
N ASN A 202 0.63 1.49 -18.52
CA ASN A 202 -0.16 1.34 -19.73
C ASN A 202 -0.81 -0.05 -19.77
N LEU A 203 -1.54 -0.39 -18.71
CA LEU A 203 -2.28 -1.64 -18.62
C LEU A 203 -3.36 -1.68 -19.71
N ASP A 204 -3.54 -2.84 -20.36
CA ASP A 204 -4.58 -3.05 -21.37
C ASP A 204 -5.95 -2.63 -20.81
N PRO A 205 -6.64 -1.63 -21.40
CA PRO A 205 -7.92 -1.13 -20.89
C PRO A 205 -9.06 -2.17 -20.87
N SER A 206 -8.90 -3.31 -21.55
CA SER A 206 -9.84 -4.43 -21.45
C SER A 206 -9.71 -5.20 -20.14
N ILE A 207 -8.61 -5.02 -19.41
CA ILE A 207 -8.41 -5.59 -18.08
C ILE A 207 -9.20 -4.77 -17.07
N THR A 208 -10.04 -5.45 -16.28
CA THR A 208 -10.86 -4.82 -15.23
C THR A 208 -10.68 -5.54 -13.91
N ALA A 209 -10.79 -4.80 -12.80
CA ALA A 209 -10.54 -5.33 -11.45
C ALA A 209 -11.62 -6.33 -10.98
N ASP A 210 -12.83 -6.24 -11.52
CA ASP A 210 -13.98 -7.06 -11.15
C ASP A 210 -14.25 -8.23 -12.12
N ASP A 211 -13.47 -8.37 -13.20
CA ASP A 211 -13.58 -9.52 -14.12
C ASP A 211 -12.72 -10.70 -13.65
N THR A 212 -13.36 -11.73 -13.10
CA THR A 212 -12.70 -12.97 -12.68
C THR A 212 -12.66 -14.03 -13.78
N SER A 213 -12.89 -13.67 -15.05
CA SER A 213 -12.79 -14.59 -16.17
C SER A 213 -11.37 -15.12 -16.33
N LYS A 214 -11.24 -16.36 -16.82
CA LYS A 214 -9.93 -16.96 -17.10
C LYS A 214 -9.10 -16.09 -18.05
N GLU A 215 -9.75 -15.49 -19.06
CA GLU A 215 -9.09 -14.59 -20.01
C GLU A 215 -8.52 -13.34 -19.32
N ASN A 216 -9.29 -12.66 -18.47
CA ASN A 216 -8.81 -11.49 -17.73
C ASN A 216 -7.65 -11.84 -16.79
N MET A 217 -7.75 -12.98 -16.09
CA MET A 217 -6.69 -13.47 -15.20
C MET A 217 -5.40 -13.80 -15.97
N GLU A 218 -5.49 -14.41 -17.16
CA GLU A 218 -4.34 -14.69 -18.03
C GLU A 218 -3.70 -13.40 -18.55
N LYS A 219 -4.51 -12.39 -18.90
CA LYS A 219 -4.01 -11.05 -19.29
C LYS A 219 -3.28 -10.36 -18.14
N LEU A 220 -3.77 -10.46 -16.90
CA LEU A 220 -3.10 -9.92 -15.71
C LEU A 220 -1.74 -10.58 -15.47
N ILE A 221 -1.65 -11.91 -15.59
CA ILE A 221 -0.38 -12.65 -15.48
C ILE A 221 0.59 -12.18 -16.57
N LYS A 222 0.12 -12.11 -17.81
CA LYS A 222 0.94 -11.64 -18.93
C LYS A 222 1.45 -10.22 -18.72
N ALA A 223 0.60 -9.31 -18.23
CA ALA A 223 1.01 -7.93 -17.93
C ALA A 223 2.11 -7.89 -16.85
N ALA A 224 2.02 -8.73 -15.82
CA ALA A 224 3.07 -8.83 -14.79
C ALA A 224 4.38 -9.41 -15.35
N ASP A 225 4.31 -10.48 -16.15
CA ASP A 225 5.47 -11.09 -16.78
C ASP A 225 6.18 -10.13 -17.75
N ASP A 226 5.40 -9.39 -18.55
CA ASP A 226 5.90 -8.37 -19.48
C ASP A 226 6.48 -7.14 -18.74
N LEU A 227 6.08 -6.88 -17.50
CA LEU A 227 6.58 -5.75 -16.70
C LEU A 227 7.99 -6.01 -16.16
N LEU A 228 8.33 -7.25 -15.81
CA LEU A 228 9.62 -7.63 -15.24
C LEU A 228 10.85 -7.21 -16.10
N PRO A 229 10.88 -7.45 -17.42
CA PRO A 229 12.01 -7.05 -18.26
C PRO A 229 11.99 -5.57 -18.69
N GLN A 230 10.93 -4.81 -18.38
CA GLN A 230 10.90 -3.37 -18.68
C GLN A 230 11.84 -2.61 -17.76
N SER A 231 12.43 -1.52 -18.28
CA SER A 231 13.15 -0.53 -17.48
C SER A 231 12.28 -0.07 -16.31
N VAL A 232 12.89 0.10 -15.13
CA VAL A 232 12.24 0.75 -13.99
C VAL A 232 11.75 2.13 -14.42
N LYS A 233 10.51 2.46 -14.07
CA LYS A 233 9.89 3.76 -14.33
C LYS A 233 9.62 4.47 -13.01
N VAL A 234 9.85 5.77 -12.99
CA VAL A 234 9.54 6.65 -11.87
C VAL A 234 8.55 7.71 -12.34
N LEU A 235 7.66 8.14 -11.46
CA LEU A 235 6.73 9.21 -11.76
C LEU A 235 7.43 10.56 -11.62
N ASN A 236 7.41 11.38 -12.68
CA ASN A 236 7.82 12.77 -12.52
C ASN A 236 6.70 13.51 -11.77
N VAL A 237 6.97 13.95 -10.54
CA VAL A 237 5.94 14.54 -9.66
C VAL A 237 5.52 15.97 -10.05
N THR A 238 6.11 16.54 -11.11
CA THR A 238 5.68 17.81 -11.71
C THR A 238 4.75 17.60 -12.89
N SER A 239 5.10 16.70 -13.82
CA SER A 239 4.27 16.40 -15.00
C SER A 239 3.25 15.28 -14.77
N PHE A 240 3.42 14.50 -13.70
CA PHE A 240 2.69 13.26 -13.41
C PHE A 240 2.74 12.22 -14.53
N LEU A 241 3.82 12.26 -15.33
CA LEU A 241 4.10 11.28 -16.36
C LEU A 241 5.24 10.34 -15.92
N PRO A 242 5.13 9.04 -16.21
CA PRO A 242 6.22 8.11 -15.95
C PRO A 242 7.38 8.37 -16.90
N PHE A 243 8.61 8.21 -16.41
CA PHE A 243 9.82 8.20 -17.22
C PHE A 243 10.72 7.05 -16.80
N GLU A 244 11.50 6.52 -17.75
CA GLU A 244 12.44 5.44 -17.45
C GLU A 244 13.61 5.96 -16.60
N LYS A 245 14.07 5.14 -15.66
CA LYS A 245 15.27 5.36 -14.86
C LYS A 245 16.30 4.27 -15.19
N PRO A 246 17.04 4.38 -16.32
CA PRO A 246 17.93 3.32 -16.79
C PRO A 246 19.03 2.94 -15.80
N SER A 247 19.40 3.85 -14.89
CA SER A 247 20.37 3.58 -13.82
C SER A 247 19.91 2.48 -12.84
N GLU A 248 18.60 2.20 -12.75
CA GLU A 248 18.06 1.09 -11.97
C GLU A 248 17.93 -0.21 -12.80
N GLY A 249 18.23 -0.19 -14.11
CA GLY A 249 18.00 -1.34 -14.98
C GLY A 249 16.52 -1.71 -15.09
N THR A 250 16.24 -3.01 -15.19
CA THR A 250 14.89 -3.58 -15.31
C THR A 250 14.22 -3.77 -13.95
N ASN A 251 12.89 -3.93 -13.94
CA ASN A 251 12.15 -4.24 -12.72
C ASN A 251 12.65 -5.54 -12.06
N ALA A 252 12.98 -6.57 -12.84
CA ALA A 252 13.55 -7.82 -12.34
C ALA A 252 14.88 -7.61 -11.62
N GLU A 253 15.82 -6.90 -12.24
CA GLU A 253 17.13 -6.60 -11.64
C GLU A 253 17.00 -5.74 -10.38
N ALA A 254 16.08 -4.76 -10.38
CA ALA A 254 15.83 -3.92 -9.21
C ALA A 254 15.23 -4.71 -8.04
N LEU A 255 14.32 -5.64 -8.32
CA LEU A 255 13.77 -6.56 -7.31
C LEU A 255 14.84 -7.50 -6.76
N GLU A 256 15.76 -8.00 -7.59
CA GLU A 256 16.88 -8.83 -7.16
C GLU A 256 17.83 -8.05 -6.23
N ARG A 257 18.20 -6.82 -6.59
CA ARG A 257 18.99 -5.93 -5.72
C ARG A 257 18.28 -5.66 -4.39
N LEU A 258 16.98 -5.38 -4.42
CA LEU A 258 16.19 -5.18 -3.21
C LEU A 258 16.20 -6.43 -2.32
N ALA A 259 16.05 -7.61 -2.92
CA ALA A 259 16.11 -8.87 -2.18
C ALA A 259 17.48 -9.07 -1.50
N GLU A 260 18.58 -8.70 -2.16
CA GLU A 260 19.92 -8.72 -1.58
C GLU A 260 20.05 -7.75 -0.39
N ILE A 261 19.55 -6.51 -0.51
CA ILE A 261 19.50 -5.53 0.58
C ILE A 261 18.78 -6.11 1.81
N LEU A 262 17.58 -6.67 1.60
CA LEU A 262 16.77 -7.25 2.67
C LEU A 262 17.43 -8.48 3.31
N TYR A 263 18.05 -9.35 2.50
CA TYR A 263 18.77 -10.52 2.99
C TYR A 263 19.96 -10.10 3.86
N ASN A 264 20.78 -9.18 3.39
CA ASN A 264 21.95 -8.69 4.10
C ASN A 264 21.54 -8.05 5.44
N GLU A 265 20.54 -7.17 5.44
CA GLU A 265 20.02 -6.55 6.67
C GLU A 265 19.52 -7.60 7.67
N ARG A 266 18.81 -8.63 7.21
CA ARG A 266 18.39 -9.75 8.06
C ARG A 266 19.59 -10.46 8.68
N GLN A 267 20.64 -10.74 7.92
CA GLN A 267 21.85 -11.39 8.44
C GLN A 267 22.53 -10.52 9.51
N VAL A 268 22.60 -9.20 9.31
CA VAL A 268 23.16 -8.27 10.30
C VAL A 268 22.35 -8.33 11.60
N ARG A 269 21.02 -8.26 11.53
CA ARG A 269 20.14 -8.32 12.73
C ARG A 269 20.22 -9.65 13.46
N LEU A 270 20.32 -10.77 12.74
CA LEU A 270 20.48 -12.09 13.36
C LEU A 270 21.81 -12.21 14.11
N LYS A 271 22.91 -11.71 13.52
CA LYS A 271 24.21 -11.64 14.20
C LYS A 271 24.14 -10.76 15.44
N ARG A 272 23.49 -9.59 15.36
CA ARG A 272 23.31 -8.68 16.51
C ARG A 272 22.55 -9.35 17.66
N LYS A 273 21.40 -9.97 17.37
CA LYS A 273 20.61 -10.71 18.37
C LYS A 273 21.39 -11.85 19.01
N SER A 274 22.22 -12.56 18.23
CA SER A 274 23.10 -13.61 18.75
C SER A 274 24.15 -13.06 19.72
N MET A 275 24.79 -11.93 19.38
CA MET A 275 25.80 -11.29 20.23
C MET A 275 25.20 -10.69 21.52
N GLU A 276 24.03 -10.07 21.43
CA GLU A 276 23.28 -9.56 22.59
C GLU A 276 22.96 -10.69 23.59
N LYS A 277 22.51 -11.86 23.10
CA LYS A 277 22.29 -13.05 23.93
C LYS A 277 23.56 -13.58 24.59
N GLN A 278 24.73 -13.32 24.01
CA GLN A 278 26.03 -13.74 24.54
C GLN A 278 26.71 -12.66 25.42
N GLY A 279 26.04 -11.54 25.69
CA GLY A 279 26.59 -10.46 26.52
C GLY A 279 27.76 -9.70 25.86
N ARG A 280 27.90 -9.75 24.53
CA ARG A 280 28.97 -9.06 23.79
C ARG A 280 28.41 -7.84 23.06
N PRO A 281 28.99 -6.63 23.22
CA PRO A 281 28.51 -5.44 22.52
C PRO A 281 28.76 -5.57 21.00
N PHE A 282 27.75 -5.23 20.20
CA PHE A 282 27.84 -5.19 18.74
C PHE A 282 28.47 -3.86 18.29
N ILE A 283 29.66 -3.91 17.68
CA ILE A 283 30.32 -2.74 17.08
C ILE A 283 29.96 -2.70 15.59
N ALA A 284 29.04 -1.82 15.21
CA ALA A 284 28.50 -1.71 13.85
C ALA A 284 29.51 -1.22 12.78
N SER A 285 30.76 -0.93 13.14
CA SER A 285 31.77 -0.39 12.21
C SER A 285 32.27 -1.41 11.17
N ALA A 286 31.96 -2.70 11.30
CA ALA A 286 32.52 -3.76 10.47
C ALA A 286 31.71 -4.10 9.19
N LEU A 287 30.60 -3.40 8.92
CA LEU A 287 29.70 -3.71 7.78
C LEU A 287 29.35 -2.47 6.94
N ARG A 288 30.25 -1.46 6.89
CA ARG A 288 30.19 -0.41 5.86
C ARG A 288 30.56 -1.00 4.49
N MET A 289 29.63 -1.76 3.92
CA MET A 289 29.52 -2.03 2.50
C MET A 289 28.02 -2.03 2.17
N ILE A 290 27.48 -0.82 2.08
CA ILE A 290 26.45 -0.47 1.11
C ILE A 290 27.07 0.66 0.31
#